data_AF-A0A965P7S6-F1
#
_entry.id   AF-A0A965P7S6-F1
#
_cell.length_a   1.000
_cell.length_b   1.000
_cell.length_c   1.000
_cell.angle_alpha   90.00
_cell.angle_beta   90.00
_cell.angle_gamma   90.00
#
_symmetry.space_group_name_H-M   'P 1'
#
loop_
_entity.id
_entity.type
_entity.pdbx_description
1 polymer ?
#
loop_
_entity_poly.entity_id
_entity_poly.type
_entity_poly.pdbx_seq_one_letter_code
_entity_poly.pdbx_strand_id
1 'polypeptide(L)'
;MAGVIQAGAQAYASVEMNGIHFVMHTLRPYVTKIEDGYSRQLLTNGAFMKFNLDGLMRGDFGSRVAGYSSGLQAGWLSINDVRRFEDLRPAEGGEAYRVPLANVDLGAAGLTELDRKTTMVQRLINAGFEPASVLKALDVDPIKHTGVAPTMLQPVADPAPSYDVNQRDVNVTMPEILVNVPPAQVNVAAPVINVPETVVRVNIPENRPTVRTVERDAEGRILTITERTED
;
A
#
# COMPACT_ATOMS: atom_id res chain seq x y z
N MET A 1 26.57 25.97 -44.17
CA MET A 1 25.25 25.50 -43.70
C MET A 1 24.62 26.65 -42.95
N ALA A 2 23.61 27.31 -43.52
CA ALA A 2 22.93 28.44 -42.89
C ALA A 2 21.98 27.91 -41.81
N GLY A 3 22.34 28.10 -40.54
CA GLY A 3 21.54 27.71 -39.38
C GLY A 3 20.69 28.87 -38.91
N VAL A 4 19.38 28.64 -38.87
CA VAL A 4 18.30 29.52 -38.39
C VAL A 4 18.68 30.33 -37.13
N ILE A 5 18.54 31.65 -37.19
CA ILE A 5 18.66 32.61 -36.07
C ILE A 5 17.31 32.89 -35.38
N GLN A 6 16.36 31.95 -35.43
CA GLN A 6 15.15 32.09 -34.63
C GLN A 6 15.60 32.05 -33.16
N ALA A 7 15.52 33.18 -32.47
CA ALA A 7 15.68 33.23 -31.02
C ALA A 7 14.60 32.33 -30.42
N GLY A 8 14.94 31.06 -30.20
CA GLY A 8 14.07 30.10 -29.56
C GLY A 8 13.77 30.68 -28.18
N ALA A 9 12.51 31.00 -27.94
CA ALA A 9 12.02 31.34 -26.62
C ALA A 9 12.55 30.28 -25.67
N GLN A 10 13.47 30.65 -24.78
CA GLN A 10 13.99 29.76 -23.76
C GLN A 10 12.76 29.36 -22.93
N ALA A 11 12.27 28.13 -23.14
CA ALA A 11 11.16 27.62 -22.35
C ALA A 11 11.56 27.73 -20.88
N TYR A 12 10.60 28.02 -19.99
CA TYR A 12 10.85 28.20 -18.56
C TYR A 12 11.70 27.05 -17.95
N ALA A 13 11.50 25.82 -18.43
CA ALA A 13 12.32 24.65 -18.07
C ALA A 13 13.83 24.80 -18.40
N SER A 14 14.19 25.48 -19.49
CA SER A 14 15.58 25.78 -19.86
C SER A 14 16.21 26.81 -18.92
N VAL A 15 15.42 27.78 -18.46
CA VAL A 15 15.87 28.83 -17.53
C VAL A 15 16.08 28.25 -16.12
N GLU A 16 15.17 27.39 -15.66
CA GLU A 16 15.32 26.66 -14.40
C GLU A 16 16.54 25.74 -14.41
N MET A 17 16.77 25.03 -15.52
CA MET A 17 17.96 24.20 -15.71
C MET A 17 19.25 25.05 -15.66
N ASN A 18 19.25 26.22 -16.29
CA ASN A 18 20.38 27.16 -16.22
C ASN A 18 20.63 27.67 -14.78
N GLY A 19 19.56 27.93 -14.02
CA GLY A 19 19.63 28.24 -12.59
C GLY A 19 20.31 27.12 -11.80
N ILE A 20 19.93 25.86 -12.03
CA ILE A 20 20.54 24.69 -11.40
C ILE A 20 22.03 24.57 -11.77
N HIS A 21 22.39 24.72 -13.05
CA HIS A 21 23.78 24.69 -13.49
C HIS A 21 24.63 25.78 -12.84
N PHE A 22 24.10 26.99 -12.67
CA PHE A 22 24.78 28.07 -11.98
C PHE A 22 25.06 27.73 -10.50
N VAL A 23 24.08 27.14 -9.82
CA VAL A 23 24.27 26.69 -8.43
C VAL A 23 25.33 25.60 -8.34
N MET A 24 25.25 24.59 -9.20
CA MET A 24 26.15 23.43 -9.17
C MET A 24 27.59 23.77 -9.52
N HIS A 25 27.81 24.52 -10.60
CA HIS A 25 29.16 24.75 -11.15
C HIS A 25 29.83 26.01 -10.64
N THR A 26 29.06 26.99 -10.14
CA THR A 26 29.61 28.27 -9.70
C THR A 26 29.47 28.45 -8.20
N LEU A 27 28.25 28.45 -7.65
CA LEU A 27 28.03 28.80 -6.24
C LEU A 27 28.55 27.73 -5.27
N ARG A 28 28.26 26.44 -5.53
CA ARG A 28 28.61 25.35 -4.61
C ARG A 28 30.11 25.28 -4.27
N PRO A 29 31.05 25.43 -5.24
CA PRO A 29 32.48 25.53 -4.94
C PRO A 29 32.87 26.67 -3.98
N TYR A 30 32.25 27.85 -4.11
CA TYR A 30 32.55 28.98 -3.21
C TYR A 30 31.95 28.77 -1.82
N VAL A 31 30.69 28.35 -1.77
CA VAL A 31 29.97 28.09 -0.51
C VAL A 31 30.68 27.02 0.31
N THR A 32 31.13 25.92 -0.30
CA THR A 32 31.85 24.85 0.40
C THR A 32 33.14 25.35 1.05
N LYS A 33 33.88 26.25 0.39
CA LYS A 33 35.11 26.85 0.97
C LYS A 33 34.80 27.72 2.18
N ILE A 34 33.70 28.44 2.12
CA ILE A 34 33.23 29.30 3.22
C ILE A 34 32.78 28.44 4.40
N GLU A 35 31.99 27.39 4.15
CA GLU A 35 31.55 26.40 5.15
C GLU A 35 32.73 25.75 5.86
N ASP A 36 33.74 25.29 5.12
CA ASP A 36 34.93 24.66 5.67
C ASP A 36 35.76 25.65 6.50
N GLY A 37 35.94 26.87 5.99
CA GLY A 37 36.66 27.94 6.71
C GLY A 37 36.03 28.27 8.06
N TYR A 38 34.72 28.53 8.08
CA TYR A 38 34.01 28.84 9.32
C TYR A 38 33.85 27.63 10.24
N SER A 39 33.63 26.43 9.69
CA SER A 39 33.51 25.22 10.51
C SER A 39 34.82 24.90 11.25
N ARG A 40 35.98 25.13 10.62
CA ARG A 40 37.28 24.91 11.26
C ARG A 40 37.68 26.01 12.24
N GLN A 41 37.30 27.26 11.97
CA GLN A 41 37.74 28.42 12.76
C GLN A 41 36.80 28.75 13.92
N LEU A 42 35.49 28.55 13.74
CA LEU A 42 34.48 29.03 14.68
C LEU A 42 33.84 27.92 15.52
N LEU A 43 33.78 26.70 15.00
CA LEU A 43 33.12 25.57 15.67
C LEU A 43 34.16 24.60 16.23
N THR A 44 33.92 24.12 17.45
CA THR A 44 34.73 23.08 18.12
C THR A 44 33.77 22.00 18.63
N ASN A 45 34.22 20.74 18.70
CA ASN A 45 33.41 19.52 19.02
C ASN A 45 32.54 18.95 17.89
N GLY A 46 33.12 18.69 16.70
CA GLY A 46 32.45 17.87 15.68
C GLY A 46 31.17 18.48 15.08
N ALA A 47 30.89 19.76 15.35
CA ALA A 47 29.83 20.52 14.71
C ALA A 47 30.38 21.17 13.43
N PHE A 48 29.54 21.26 12.40
CA PHE A 48 29.86 21.93 11.14
C PHE A 48 28.75 22.92 10.78
N MET A 49 29.13 23.97 10.05
CA MET A 49 28.20 24.94 9.48
C MET A 49 27.99 24.60 8.01
N LYS A 50 26.74 24.48 7.60
CA LYS A 50 26.34 24.22 6.22
C LYS A 50 25.26 25.20 5.80
N PHE A 51 25.43 25.83 4.65
CA PHE A 51 24.41 26.64 4.01
C PHE A 51 23.47 25.73 3.24
N ASN A 52 22.18 25.86 3.51
CA ASN A 52 21.15 25.16 2.75
C ASN A 52 20.94 25.87 1.40
N LEU A 53 21.51 25.30 0.33
CA LEU A 53 21.32 25.78 -1.04
C LEU A 53 20.08 25.16 -1.72
N ASP A 54 19.38 24.25 -1.05
CA ASP A 54 18.20 23.57 -1.58
C ASP A 54 17.03 24.52 -1.80
N GLY A 55 16.99 25.64 -1.06
CA GLY A 55 16.04 26.73 -1.31
C GLY A 55 16.18 27.36 -2.71
N LEU A 56 17.39 27.33 -3.29
CA LEU A 56 17.67 27.83 -4.63
C LEU A 56 17.50 26.73 -5.70
N MET A 57 17.66 25.46 -5.30
CA MET A 57 17.36 24.28 -6.12
C MET A 57 15.91 23.79 -5.97
N ARG A 58 14.99 24.62 -5.48
CA ARG A 58 13.60 24.24 -5.14
C ARG A 58 12.83 23.61 -6.33
N GLY A 59 13.28 23.85 -7.57
CA GLY A 59 12.78 23.18 -8.77
C GLY A 59 13.05 21.67 -8.85
N ASP A 60 14.07 21.14 -8.15
CA ASP A 60 14.43 19.71 -8.15
C ASP A 60 13.98 18.95 -6.89
N PHE A 61 13.29 19.62 -5.96
CA PHE A 61 12.79 18.97 -4.74
C PHE A 61 11.87 17.78 -5.05
N GLY A 62 11.04 17.90 -6.09
CA GLY A 62 10.17 16.82 -6.55
C GLY A 62 10.94 15.56 -6.98
N SER A 63 11.96 15.72 -7.82
CA SER A 63 12.81 14.59 -8.26
C SER A 63 13.53 13.94 -7.09
N ARG A 64 14.01 14.75 -6.14
CA ARG A 64 14.74 14.27 -4.95
C ARG A 64 13.83 13.46 -4.02
N VAL A 65 12.64 13.97 -3.72
CA VAL A 65 11.64 13.25 -2.92
C VAL A 65 11.19 11.97 -3.61
N ALA A 66 11.05 11.98 -4.95
CA ALA A 66 10.76 10.78 -5.72
C ALA A 66 11.89 9.74 -5.60
N GLY A 67 13.16 10.17 -5.63
CA GLY A 67 14.32 9.31 -5.38
C GLY A 67 14.29 8.66 -3.99
N TYR A 68 14.00 9.44 -2.93
CA TYR A 68 13.87 8.90 -1.58
C TYR A 68 12.68 7.94 -1.45
N SER A 69 11.54 8.25 -2.07
CA SER A 69 10.38 7.37 -2.10
C SER A 69 10.73 6.02 -2.73
N SER A 70 11.43 6.03 -3.86
CA SER A 70 11.92 4.80 -4.51
C SER A 70 12.90 4.03 -3.63
N GLY A 71 13.82 4.71 -2.94
CA GLY A 71 14.77 4.06 -2.03
C GLY A 71 14.12 3.43 -0.80
N LEU A 72 13.15 4.12 -0.20
CA LEU A 72 12.35 3.60 0.92
C LEU A 72 11.47 2.42 0.48
N GLN A 73 10.89 2.48 -0.72
CA GLN A 73 10.10 1.37 -1.28
C GLN A 73 10.96 0.18 -1.68
N ALA A 74 12.19 0.39 -2.14
CA ALA A 74 13.11 -0.70 -2.45
C ALA A 74 13.80 -1.30 -1.22
N GLY A 75 13.71 -0.61 -0.07
CA GLY A 75 14.20 -1.08 1.23
C GLY A 75 15.71 -1.00 1.44
N TRP A 76 16.44 -0.29 0.59
CA TRP A 76 17.88 -0.01 0.78
C TRP A 76 18.14 1.32 1.51
N LEU A 77 17.10 2.09 1.79
CA LEU A 77 17.18 3.41 2.43
C LEU A 77 16.32 3.37 3.72
N SER A 78 16.86 3.84 4.84
CA SER A 78 16.11 4.02 6.09
C SER A 78 15.55 5.45 6.20
N ILE A 79 14.61 5.67 7.13
CA ILE A 79 14.06 7.02 7.36
C ILE A 79 15.15 7.96 7.90
N ASN A 80 16.05 7.45 8.73
CA ASN A 80 17.15 8.24 9.27
C ASN A 80 18.23 8.54 8.23
N ASP A 81 18.42 7.69 7.21
CA ASP A 81 19.26 8.02 6.06
C ASP A 81 18.70 9.21 5.27
N VAL A 82 17.37 9.23 4.99
CA VAL A 82 16.72 10.39 4.35
C VAL A 82 16.88 11.64 5.20
N ARG A 83 16.66 11.53 6.52
CA ARG A 83 16.82 12.65 7.45
C ARG A 83 18.26 13.15 7.47
N ARG A 84 19.25 12.27 7.40
CA ARG A 84 20.67 12.66 7.29
C ARG A 84 20.94 13.41 5.99
N PHE A 85 20.36 13.00 4.86
CA PHE A 85 20.51 13.70 3.59
C PHE A 85 19.86 15.09 3.59
N GLU A 86 18.74 15.25 4.30
CA GLU A 86 18.03 16.52 4.46
C GLU A 86 18.50 17.34 5.69
N ASP A 87 19.63 16.96 6.31
CA ASP A 87 20.20 17.60 7.50
C ASP A 87 19.21 17.74 8.69
N LEU A 88 18.27 16.81 8.81
CA LEU A 88 17.29 16.72 9.89
C LEU A 88 17.81 15.87 11.04
N ARG A 89 17.34 16.16 12.26
CA ARG A 89 17.62 15.33 13.43
C ARG A 89 17.05 13.92 13.24
N PRO A 90 17.79 12.87 13.66
CA PRO A 90 17.30 11.50 13.56
C PRO A 90 16.00 11.34 14.35
N ALA A 91 15.09 10.50 13.84
CA ALA A 91 13.91 10.07 14.55
C ALA A 91 14.16 8.73 15.24
N GLU A 92 13.51 8.55 16.39
CA GLU A 92 13.47 7.27 17.08
C GLU A 92 12.77 6.22 16.19
N GLY A 93 13.37 5.03 16.06
CA GLY A 93 12.86 3.97 15.17
C GLY A 93 13.08 4.20 13.67
N GLY A 94 13.82 5.25 13.27
CA GLY A 94 14.09 5.56 11.87
C GLY A 94 15.21 4.75 11.20
N GLU A 95 15.96 3.96 11.96
CA GLU A 95 17.06 3.09 11.48
C GLU A 95 16.58 1.77 10.86
N ALA A 96 15.30 1.44 11.01
CA ALA A 96 14.76 0.19 10.50
C ALA A 96 14.58 0.25 8.98
N TYR A 97 15.25 -0.66 8.28
CA TYR A 97 15.03 -0.89 6.85
C TYR A 97 13.68 -1.57 6.65
N ARG A 98 12.86 -0.97 5.77
CA ARG A 98 11.51 -1.44 5.49
C ARG A 98 11.50 -2.11 4.12
N VAL A 99 10.99 -3.34 4.05
CA VAL A 99 10.69 -4.00 2.78
C VAL A 99 9.20 -3.81 2.52
N PRO A 100 8.75 -3.52 1.29
CA PRO A 100 7.35 -3.40 0.98
C PRO A 100 6.69 -4.77 1.19
N LEU A 101 5.96 -4.92 2.30
CA LEU A 101 4.94 -5.95 2.40
C LEU A 101 3.78 -5.45 1.53
N ALA A 102 3.43 -6.24 0.51
CA ALA A 102 2.35 -5.97 -0.44
C ALA A 102 1.17 -5.24 0.23
N ASN A 103 0.69 -4.14 -0.35
CA ASN A 103 -0.34 -3.23 0.16
C ASN A 103 -1.38 -3.89 1.09
N VAL A 104 -1.09 -3.93 2.39
CA VAL A 104 -2.04 -4.29 3.45
C VAL A 104 -2.36 -3.03 4.23
N ASP A 105 -3.61 -2.89 4.64
CA ASP A 105 -4.05 -1.80 5.51
C ASP A 105 -3.25 -1.83 6.83
N LEU A 106 -2.94 -0.66 7.41
CA LEU A 106 -2.15 -0.51 8.64
C LEU A 106 -2.80 -1.23 9.84
N GLY A 107 -4.14 -1.28 9.89
CA GLY A 107 -4.88 -2.08 10.88
C GLY A 107 -4.83 -3.59 10.64
N ALA A 108 -4.53 -4.02 9.42
CA ALA A 108 -4.46 -5.42 8.98
C ALA A 108 -3.01 -5.94 8.84
N ALA A 109 -2.01 -5.10 9.09
CA ALA A 109 -0.60 -5.48 8.98
C ALA A 109 -0.26 -6.69 9.88
N GLY A 110 -0.81 -6.73 11.10
CA GLY A 110 -0.65 -7.86 12.01
C GLY A 110 -1.32 -9.15 11.52
N LEU A 111 -2.40 -9.06 10.73
CA LEU A 111 -3.11 -10.22 10.18
C LEU A 111 -2.24 -10.95 9.15
N THR A 112 -1.44 -10.24 8.36
CA THR A 112 -0.54 -10.87 7.38
C THR A 112 0.64 -11.58 8.04
N GLU A 113 1.17 -11.02 9.14
CA GLU A 113 2.18 -11.71 9.94
C GLU A 113 1.60 -12.97 10.58
N LEU A 114 0.40 -12.87 11.16
CA LEU A 114 -0.30 -13.98 11.78
C LEU A 114 -0.66 -15.07 10.77
N ASP A 115 -1.17 -14.71 9.59
CA ASP A 115 -1.47 -15.65 8.50
C ASP A 115 -0.23 -16.43 8.04
N ARG A 116 0.91 -15.74 7.88
CA ARG A 116 2.19 -16.39 7.54
C ARG A 116 2.66 -17.33 8.65
N LYS A 117 2.59 -16.91 9.93
CA LYS A 117 2.92 -17.77 11.07
C LYS A 117 2.02 -19.01 11.11
N THR A 118 0.71 -18.83 10.93
CA THR A 118 -0.26 -19.93 10.95
C THR A 118 -0.03 -20.91 9.79
N THR A 119 0.31 -20.40 8.60
CA THR A 119 0.71 -21.23 7.45
C THR A 119 1.98 -22.04 7.73
N MET A 120 2.97 -21.44 8.39
CA MET A 120 4.19 -22.16 8.80
C MET A 120 3.88 -23.25 9.84
N VAL A 121 3.04 -22.94 10.84
CA VAL A 121 2.55 -23.91 11.83
C VAL A 121 1.90 -25.11 11.14
N GLN A 122 0.97 -24.86 10.20
CA GLN A 122 0.27 -25.92 9.48
C GLN A 122 1.24 -26.82 8.70
N ARG A 123 2.24 -26.24 8.03
CA ARG A 123 3.25 -26.99 7.27
C ARG A 123 4.11 -27.87 8.17
N LEU A 124 4.52 -27.36 9.33
CA LEU A 124 5.35 -28.08 10.29
C LEU A 124 4.58 -29.22 10.97
N ILE A 125 3.32 -28.98 11.37
CA ILE A 125 2.47 -30.02 11.96
C ILE A 125 2.21 -31.15 10.95
N ASN A 126 1.91 -30.80 9.69
CA ASN A 126 1.71 -31.81 8.63
C ASN A 126 2.99 -32.59 8.30
N ALA A 127 4.17 -32.00 8.51
CA ALA A 127 5.45 -32.68 8.37
C ALA A 127 5.79 -33.61 9.55
N GLY A 128 4.94 -33.65 10.60
CA GLY A 128 5.08 -34.53 11.75
C GLY A 128 5.81 -33.93 12.95
N PHE A 129 6.06 -32.62 12.97
CA PHE A 129 6.62 -31.96 14.16
C PHE A 129 5.57 -31.84 15.27
N GLU A 130 6.01 -31.91 16.53
CA GLU A 130 5.12 -31.79 17.69
C GLU A 130 4.45 -30.41 17.74
N PRO A 131 3.10 -30.34 17.80
CA PRO A 131 2.38 -29.07 17.77
C PRO A 131 2.76 -28.09 18.89
N ALA A 132 3.00 -28.58 20.11
CA ALA A 132 3.33 -27.72 21.25
C ALA A 132 4.67 -27.01 21.07
N SER A 133 5.64 -27.72 20.52
CA SER A 133 6.99 -27.22 20.25
C SER A 133 7.01 -26.20 19.11
N VAL A 134 6.22 -26.43 18.05
CA VAL A 134 6.08 -25.50 16.92
C VAL A 134 5.39 -24.19 17.32
N LEU A 135 4.33 -24.28 18.13
CA LEU A 135 3.59 -23.11 18.61
C LEU A 135 4.44 -22.23 19.51
N LYS A 136 5.24 -22.84 20.41
CA LYS A 136 6.21 -22.12 21.25
C LYS A 136 7.32 -21.46 20.43
N ALA A 137 7.77 -22.09 19.34
CA ALA A 137 8.82 -21.55 18.49
C ALA A 137 8.36 -20.36 17.63
N LEU A 138 7.07 -20.30 17.26
CA LEU A 138 6.50 -19.24 16.44
C LEU A 138 5.74 -18.17 17.25
N ASP A 139 5.78 -18.26 18.58
CA ASP A 139 5.10 -17.36 19.52
C ASP A 139 3.60 -17.25 19.22
N VAL A 140 2.97 -18.39 18.94
CA VAL A 140 1.53 -18.50 18.67
C VAL A 140 0.88 -19.21 19.85
N ASP A 141 -0.18 -18.59 20.38
CA ASP A 141 -0.90 -19.14 21.54
C ASP A 141 -1.47 -20.54 21.25
N PRO A 142 -1.32 -21.50 22.19
CA PRO A 142 -1.88 -22.83 22.01
C PRO A 142 -3.41 -22.82 21.99
N ILE A 143 -3.98 -23.16 20.85
CA ILE A 143 -5.41 -23.44 20.73
C ILE A 143 -5.62 -24.92 21.08
N LYS A 144 -6.50 -25.19 22.05
CA LYS A 144 -6.88 -26.56 22.39
C LYS A 144 -7.62 -27.18 21.20
N HIS A 145 -7.05 -28.21 20.59
CA HIS A 145 -7.79 -29.03 19.63
C HIS A 145 -8.84 -29.88 20.38
N THR A 146 -9.96 -30.20 19.76
CA THR A 146 -11.04 -31.00 20.37
C THR A 146 -10.67 -32.48 20.57
N GLY A 147 -9.46 -32.90 20.19
CA GLY A 147 -8.96 -34.27 20.36
C GLY A 147 -9.59 -35.29 19.40
N VAL A 148 -10.58 -34.86 18.60
CA VAL A 148 -11.16 -35.65 17.52
C VAL A 148 -10.25 -35.52 16.31
N ALA A 149 -9.89 -36.66 15.72
CA ALA A 149 -9.15 -36.68 14.47
C ALA A 149 -9.95 -35.91 13.39
N PRO A 150 -9.29 -35.14 12.52
CA PRO A 150 -9.95 -34.53 11.35
C PRO A 150 -10.76 -35.59 10.60
N THR A 151 -11.89 -35.23 10.02
CA THR A 151 -12.74 -36.14 9.22
C THR A 151 -12.01 -36.80 8.04
N MET A 152 -10.85 -36.27 7.65
CA MET A 152 -9.94 -36.86 6.66
C MET A 152 -9.13 -38.06 7.18
N LEU A 153 -9.07 -38.25 8.50
CA LEU A 153 -8.38 -39.35 9.19
C LEU A 153 -9.35 -40.30 9.92
N GLN A 154 -10.65 -40.00 9.93
CA GLN A 154 -11.63 -41.01 10.29
C GLN A 154 -11.63 -42.04 9.17
N PRO A 155 -11.32 -43.32 9.42
CA PRO A 155 -11.67 -44.35 8.46
C PRO A 155 -13.16 -44.19 8.21
N VAL A 156 -13.56 -44.06 6.93
CA VAL A 156 -14.96 -44.27 6.54
C VAL A 156 -15.36 -45.55 7.25
N ALA A 157 -16.31 -45.46 8.18
CA ALA A 157 -16.80 -46.65 8.88
C ALA A 157 -17.21 -47.62 7.78
N ASP A 158 -16.54 -48.77 7.71
CA ASP A 158 -16.90 -49.82 6.78
C ASP A 158 -18.39 -50.05 6.96
N PRO A 159 -19.24 -49.79 5.94
CA PRO A 159 -20.64 -50.13 6.06
C PRO A 159 -20.67 -51.63 6.36
N ALA A 160 -21.34 -51.99 7.46
CA ALA A 160 -21.48 -53.37 7.91
C ALA A 160 -21.79 -54.28 6.70
N PRO A 161 -21.24 -55.50 6.64
CA PRO A 161 -21.33 -56.36 5.46
C PRO A 161 -22.79 -56.41 5.00
N SER A 162 -23.00 -55.97 3.76
CA SER A 162 -24.29 -56.06 3.09
C SER A 162 -24.79 -57.49 3.23
N TYR A 163 -25.94 -57.66 3.86
CA TYR A 163 -26.61 -58.95 3.89
C TYR A 163 -26.91 -59.34 2.44
N ASP A 164 -26.38 -60.48 2.03
CA ASP A 164 -26.60 -61.00 0.68
C ASP A 164 -28.06 -61.48 0.59
N VAL A 165 -28.85 -60.87 -0.29
CA VAL A 165 -30.32 -61.03 -0.37
C VAL A 165 -30.74 -62.44 -0.86
N ASN A 166 -29.78 -63.32 -1.13
CA ASN A 166 -30.03 -64.65 -1.70
C ASN A 166 -29.79 -65.85 -0.77
N GLN A 167 -29.42 -65.66 0.49
CA GLN A 167 -29.48 -66.74 1.48
C GLN A 167 -30.87 -66.80 2.13
N ARG A 168 -31.78 -67.49 1.45
CA ARG A 168 -33.08 -67.88 2.01
C ARG A 168 -32.90 -69.06 2.96
N ASP A 169 -32.48 -68.80 4.19
CA ASP A 169 -32.93 -69.64 5.30
C ASP A 169 -34.35 -69.19 5.65
N VAL A 170 -35.31 -69.85 5.02
CA VAL A 170 -36.74 -69.57 5.19
C VAL A 170 -37.14 -69.97 6.60
N ASN A 171 -37.17 -69.01 7.52
CA ASN A 171 -37.87 -69.17 8.79
C ASN A 171 -39.34 -68.75 8.59
N VAL A 172 -40.22 -69.74 8.39
CA VAL A 172 -41.62 -69.64 7.92
C VAL A 172 -42.59 -69.09 8.99
N THR A 173 -42.19 -68.23 9.92
CA THR A 173 -43.08 -67.88 11.06
C THR A 173 -43.04 -66.43 11.54
N MET A 174 -42.56 -65.47 10.75
CA MET A 174 -42.73 -64.05 11.10
C MET A 174 -43.72 -63.35 10.16
N PRO A 175 -44.75 -62.66 10.67
CA PRO A 175 -45.62 -61.83 9.84
C PRO A 175 -44.84 -60.61 9.35
N GLU A 176 -44.89 -60.39 8.04
CA GLU A 176 -44.19 -59.33 7.30
C GLU A 176 -44.72 -57.95 7.71
N ILE A 177 -43.88 -57.10 8.31
CA ILE A 177 -44.22 -55.68 8.54
C ILE A 177 -43.55 -54.87 7.44
N LEU A 178 -44.32 -54.51 6.40
CA LEU A 178 -43.89 -53.54 5.40
C LEU A 178 -43.85 -52.13 6.03
N VAL A 179 -42.67 -51.64 6.36
CA VAL A 179 -42.46 -50.20 6.62
C VAL A 179 -42.04 -49.54 5.32
N ASN A 180 -43.02 -48.98 4.60
CA ASN A 180 -42.78 -48.17 3.41
C ASN A 180 -42.27 -46.78 3.81
N VAL A 181 -40.97 -46.53 3.67
CA VAL A 181 -40.39 -45.19 3.85
C VAL A 181 -40.31 -44.50 2.49
N PRO A 182 -41.11 -43.45 2.23
CA PRO A 182 -41.00 -42.70 0.98
C PRO A 182 -39.67 -41.93 0.92
N PRO A 183 -39.08 -41.74 -0.27
CA PRO A 183 -37.80 -41.03 -0.41
C PRO A 183 -37.92 -39.58 0.05
N ALA A 184 -36.91 -39.08 0.76
CA ALA A 184 -36.86 -37.70 1.23
C ALA A 184 -36.71 -36.73 0.05
N GLN A 185 -37.72 -35.86 -0.14
CA GLN A 185 -37.66 -34.78 -1.14
C GLN A 185 -37.14 -33.51 -0.49
N VAL A 186 -35.94 -33.08 -0.87
CA VAL A 186 -35.37 -31.78 -0.47
C VAL A 186 -35.75 -30.76 -1.54
N ASN A 187 -36.73 -29.91 -1.23
CA ASN A 187 -37.19 -28.86 -2.13
C ASN A 187 -36.57 -27.52 -1.68
N VAL A 188 -35.52 -27.09 -2.37
CA VAL A 188 -34.88 -25.79 -2.11
C VAL A 188 -35.47 -24.76 -3.06
N ALA A 189 -36.19 -23.77 -2.52
CA ALA A 189 -36.68 -22.66 -3.32
C ALA A 189 -35.49 -21.85 -3.88
N ALA A 190 -35.51 -21.56 -5.18
CA ALA A 190 -34.47 -20.77 -5.82
C ALA A 190 -34.34 -19.38 -5.15
N PRO A 191 -33.11 -18.89 -4.88
CA PRO A 191 -32.92 -17.61 -4.22
C PRO A 191 -33.33 -16.46 -5.17
N VAL A 192 -34.27 -15.64 -4.72
CA VAL A 192 -34.66 -14.42 -5.45
C VAL A 192 -33.62 -13.34 -5.17
N ILE A 193 -32.77 -13.07 -6.15
CA ILE A 193 -31.79 -11.97 -6.09
C ILE A 193 -32.48 -10.71 -6.58
N ASN A 194 -32.94 -9.88 -5.65
CA ASN A 194 -33.52 -8.58 -5.97
C ASN A 194 -32.38 -7.55 -6.05
N VAL A 195 -31.84 -7.32 -7.25
CA VAL A 195 -30.83 -6.28 -7.48
C VAL A 195 -31.54 -4.93 -7.57
N PRO A 196 -31.36 -4.01 -6.60
CA PRO A 196 -31.91 -2.67 -6.74
C PRO A 196 -31.22 -1.94 -7.90
N GLU A 197 -31.98 -1.15 -8.66
CA GLU A 197 -31.44 -0.37 -9.77
C GLU A 197 -30.30 0.53 -9.29
N THR A 198 -29.17 0.49 -10.01
CA THR A 198 -28.00 1.32 -9.68
C THR A 198 -28.26 2.75 -10.15
N VAL A 199 -28.75 3.60 -9.24
CA VAL A 199 -28.93 5.03 -9.52
C VAL A 199 -27.59 5.75 -9.33
N VAL A 200 -26.86 5.94 -10.43
CA VAL A 200 -25.64 6.77 -10.45
C VAL A 200 -26.04 8.24 -10.38
N ARG A 201 -25.88 8.86 -9.20
CA ARG A 201 -26.08 10.31 -9.04
C ARG A 201 -24.84 11.03 -9.53
N VAL A 202 -24.83 11.43 -10.80
CA VAL A 202 -23.80 12.32 -11.34
C VAL A 202 -24.10 13.74 -10.86
N ASN A 203 -23.30 14.26 -9.93
CA ASN A 203 -23.36 15.66 -9.54
C ASN A 203 -22.56 16.48 -10.56
N ILE A 204 -23.23 17.04 -11.56
CA ILE A 204 -22.62 17.93 -12.54
C ILE A 204 -22.49 19.30 -11.88
N PRO A 205 -21.26 19.80 -11.60
CA PRO A 205 -21.11 21.15 -11.07
C PRO A 205 -21.63 22.14 -12.11
N GLU A 206 -22.54 23.01 -11.68
CA GLU A 206 -23.13 24.07 -12.50
C GLU A 206 -22.02 25.01 -13.00
N ASN A 207 -21.77 25.02 -14.32
CA ASN A 207 -20.77 25.89 -14.93
C ASN A 207 -21.35 27.31 -15.04
N ARG A 208 -21.08 28.14 -14.03
CA ARG A 208 -21.53 29.54 -14.01
C ARG A 208 -20.57 30.42 -14.82
N PRO A 209 -21.01 31.05 -15.92
CA PRO A 209 -20.15 31.93 -16.70
C PRO A 209 -19.80 33.18 -15.88
N THR A 210 -18.51 33.42 -15.67
CA THR A 210 -18.02 34.64 -15.03
C THR A 210 -17.83 35.74 -16.07
N VAL A 211 -18.51 36.87 -15.93
CA VAL A 211 -18.34 38.02 -16.80
C VAL A 211 -17.34 38.98 -16.17
N ARG A 212 -16.30 39.33 -16.93
CA ARG A 212 -15.26 40.28 -16.51
C ARG A 212 -15.49 41.62 -17.20
N THR A 213 -15.78 42.65 -16.41
CA THR A 213 -15.92 44.01 -16.93
C THR A 213 -14.67 44.81 -16.57
N VAL A 214 -14.08 45.45 -17.59
CA VAL A 214 -12.84 46.21 -17.48
C VAL A 214 -13.14 47.68 -17.72
N GLU A 215 -12.99 48.50 -16.69
CA GLU A 215 -13.12 49.96 -16.82
C GLU A 215 -11.77 50.58 -17.20
N ARG A 216 -11.78 51.45 -18.21
CA ARG A 216 -10.59 52.09 -18.78
C ARG A 216 -10.72 53.61 -18.78
N ASP A 217 -9.59 54.30 -18.62
CA ASP A 217 -9.52 55.76 -18.75
C ASP A 217 -9.59 56.22 -20.23
N ALA A 218 -9.68 57.53 -20.45
CA ALA A 218 -9.72 58.13 -21.80
C ALA A 218 -8.43 57.91 -22.62
N GLU A 219 -7.35 57.47 -21.97
CA GLU A 219 -6.06 57.12 -22.59
C GLU A 219 -5.88 55.60 -22.77
N GLY A 220 -6.92 54.79 -22.50
CA GLY A 220 -6.97 53.35 -22.74
C GLY A 220 -6.33 52.47 -21.66
N ARG A 221 -5.87 53.04 -20.54
CA ARG A 221 -5.26 52.30 -19.42
C ARG A 221 -6.33 51.71 -18.51
N ILE A 222 -6.07 50.50 -18.02
CA ILE A 222 -6.99 49.75 -17.16
C ILE A 222 -6.98 50.36 -15.76
N LEU A 223 -8.13 50.80 -15.28
CA LEU A 223 -8.29 51.36 -13.94
C LEU A 223 -8.70 50.27 -12.95
N THR A 224 -9.74 49.50 -13.28
CA THR A 224 -10.30 48.47 -12.39
C THR A 224 -10.83 47.29 -13.22
N ILE A 225 -10.58 46.07 -12.75
CA ILE A 225 -11.16 44.84 -13.28
C ILE A 225 -12.08 44.27 -12.21
N THR A 226 -13.38 44.23 -12.48
CA THR A 226 -14.37 43.66 -11.57
C THR A 226 -14.89 42.36 -12.17
N GLU A 227 -14.73 41.26 -11.44
CA GLU A 227 -15.24 39.95 -11.82
C GLU A 227 -16.57 39.70 -11.08
N ARG A 228 -17.66 39.53 -11.83
CA ARG A 228 -18.97 39.19 -11.27
C ARG A 228 -19.41 37.83 -11.80
N THR A 229 -19.78 36.95 -10.87
CA THR A 229 -20.44 35.69 -11.19
C THR A 229 -21.94 35.98 -11.22
N GLU A 230 -22.63 35.67 -12.32
CA GLU A 230 -24.10 35.76 -12.34
C GLU A 230 -24.67 34.62 -11.47
N ASP A 231 -25.66 34.95 -10.65
CA ASP A 231 -26.29 34.05 -9.67
C ASP A 231 -27.15 32.96 -10.31
#